data_AF-A0A8T0FZ49-F1
#
_entry.id   AF-A0A8T0FZ49-F1
#
_cell.length_a   1.000
_cell.length_b   1.000
_cell.length_c   1.000
_cell.angle_alpha   90.00
_cell.angle_beta   90.00
_cell.angle_gamma   90.00
#
_symmetry.space_group_name_H-M   'P 1'
#
loop_
_entity.id
_entity.type
_entity.pdbx_description
1 polymer ?
#
loop_
_entity_poly.entity_id
_entity_poly.type
_entity_poly.pdbx_seq_one_letter_code
_entity_poly.pdbx_strand_id
1 'polypeptide(L)'
;MFKNTKKKDLIIVAEAIGEIVPEKTNIAQLKQIIENREAAKDDFEFVKDIIISTVEERENIETERAHEKAEQARVKEKQFELEKLKLTLAHEESMRNVQTTGISSPKGPPPESPSSKELKASAH
;
A
#
# COMPACT_ATOMS: atom_id res chain seq x y z
N MET A 1 10.69 -37.83 -4.08
CA MET A 1 11.08 -36.57 -4.75
C MET A 1 10.09 -35.41 -4.57
N PHE A 2 8.78 -35.63 -4.56
CA PHE A 2 7.78 -34.54 -4.59
C PHE A 2 7.43 -33.87 -3.24
N LYS A 3 8.43 -33.55 -2.40
CA LYS A 3 8.15 -32.83 -1.15
C LYS A 3 7.76 -31.38 -1.48
N ASN A 4 6.67 -30.89 -0.88
CA ASN A 4 6.12 -29.54 -1.08
C ASN A 4 5.65 -29.19 -2.52
N THR A 5 5.59 -30.18 -3.41
CA THR A 5 5.15 -29.99 -4.80
C THR A 5 3.62 -29.94 -4.87
N LYS A 6 3.06 -28.85 -5.40
CA LYS A 6 1.60 -28.68 -5.61
C LYS A 6 1.18 -29.42 -6.88
N LYS A 7 -0.12 -29.68 -7.04
CA LYS A 7 -0.68 -30.32 -8.26
C LYS A 7 -0.25 -29.57 -9.53
N LYS A 8 -0.26 -28.24 -9.51
CA LYS A 8 0.14 -27.40 -10.65
C LYS A 8 1.60 -27.60 -11.03
N ASP A 9 2.48 -27.66 -10.04
CA ASP A 9 3.91 -27.90 -10.25
C ASP A 9 4.13 -29.27 -10.92
N LEU A 10 3.39 -30.31 -10.50
CA LEU A 10 3.46 -31.63 -11.14
C LEU A 10 2.91 -31.64 -12.58
N ILE A 11 1.91 -30.80 -12.90
CA ILE A 11 1.41 -30.67 -14.26
C ILE A 11 2.51 -30.09 -15.15
N ILE A 12 3.18 -29.03 -14.70
CA ILE A 12 4.30 -28.40 -15.42
C ILE A 12 5.41 -29.42 -15.67
N VAL A 13 5.76 -30.21 -14.64
CA VAL A 13 6.77 -31.27 -14.78
C VAL A 13 6.34 -32.32 -15.80
N ALA A 14 5.09 -32.80 -15.73
CA ALA A 14 4.55 -33.78 -16.68
C ALA A 14 4.55 -33.26 -18.13
N GLU A 15 4.16 -32.00 -18.34
CA GLU A 15 4.20 -31.39 -19.67
C GLU A 15 5.63 -31.20 -20.18
N ALA A 16 6.56 -30.80 -19.30
CA ALA A 16 7.98 -30.61 -19.64
C ALA A 16 8.67 -31.93 -20.04
N ILE A 17 8.19 -33.06 -19.52
CA ILE A 17 8.64 -34.40 -19.91
C ILE A 17 7.85 -34.98 -21.10
N GLY A 18 7.00 -34.18 -21.74
CA GLY A 18 6.27 -34.56 -22.96
C GLY A 18 5.00 -35.38 -22.71
N GLU A 19 4.53 -35.46 -21.48
CA GLU A 19 3.27 -36.11 -21.13
C GLU A 19 2.09 -35.13 -21.26
N ILE A 20 1.01 -35.58 -21.88
CA ILE A 20 -0.24 -34.81 -21.95
C ILE A 20 -1.05 -35.13 -20.70
N VAL A 21 -1.33 -34.14 -19.87
CA VAL A 21 -2.08 -34.31 -18.64
C VAL A 21 -3.58 -34.07 -18.87
N PRO A 22 -4.45 -35.08 -18.73
CA PRO A 22 -5.89 -34.87 -18.71
C PRO A 22 -6.32 -33.95 -17.56
N GLU A 23 -7.30 -33.09 -17.79
CA GLU A 23 -7.80 -32.12 -16.78
C GLU A 23 -8.23 -32.80 -15.44
N LYS A 24 -8.79 -34.01 -15.55
CA LYS A 24 -9.28 -34.80 -14.40
C LYS A 24 -8.19 -35.60 -13.68
N THR A 25 -6.93 -35.49 -14.10
CA THR A 25 -5.82 -36.22 -13.49
C THR A 25 -5.63 -35.77 -12.05
N ASN A 26 -5.55 -36.71 -11.12
CA ASN A 26 -5.32 -36.42 -9.71
C ASN A 26 -3.81 -36.36 -9.39
N ILE A 27 -3.47 -35.89 -8.19
CA ILE A 27 -2.07 -35.72 -7.78
C ILE A 27 -1.29 -37.04 -7.69
N ALA A 28 -1.94 -38.14 -7.33
CA ALA A 28 -1.29 -39.45 -7.24
C ALA A 28 -0.98 -40.02 -8.62
N GLN A 29 -1.90 -39.83 -9.58
CA GLN A 29 -1.69 -40.21 -10.98
C GLN A 29 -0.56 -39.40 -11.61
N LEU A 30 -0.48 -38.09 -11.35
CA LEU A 30 0.63 -37.25 -11.81
C LEU A 30 1.98 -37.75 -11.29
N LYS A 31 2.05 -38.10 -10.00
CA LYS A 31 3.28 -38.67 -9.41
C LYS A 31 3.68 -39.96 -10.11
N GLN A 32 2.72 -40.86 -10.33
CA GLN A 32 2.98 -42.11 -11.04
C GLN A 32 3.47 -41.90 -12.47
N ILE A 33 2.88 -40.97 -13.22
CA ILE A 33 3.32 -40.65 -14.60
C ILE A 33 4.79 -40.21 -14.60
N ILE A 34 5.14 -39.30 -13.69
CA ILE A 34 6.49 -38.76 -13.59
C ILE A 34 7.48 -39.84 -13.09
N GLU A 35 7.11 -40.61 -12.06
CA GLU A 35 7.93 -41.72 -11.51
C GLU A 35 8.15 -42.84 -12.55
N ASN A 36 7.17 -43.12 -13.41
CA ASN A 36 7.31 -44.12 -14.46
C ASN A 36 8.32 -43.69 -15.54
N ARG A 37 8.37 -42.39 -15.86
CA ARG A 37 9.37 -41.84 -16.79
C ARG A 37 10.75 -41.74 -16.14
N GLU A 38 10.81 -41.40 -14.86
CA GLU A 38 12.03 -41.43 -14.05
C GLU A 38 12.65 -42.85 -14.00
N ALA A 39 11.82 -43.89 -13.87
CA ALA A 39 12.26 -45.29 -13.88
C ALA A 39 12.92 -45.72 -15.20
N ALA A 40 12.71 -44.96 -16.29
CA ALA A 40 13.40 -45.17 -17.57
C ALA A 40 14.90 -44.75 -17.54
N LYS A 41 15.43 -44.34 -16.37
CA LYS A 41 16.84 -44.02 -16.05
C LYS A 41 17.48 -42.84 -16.79
N ASP A 42 17.06 -42.53 -18.01
CA ASP A 42 17.66 -41.45 -18.81
C ASP A 42 17.20 -40.04 -18.37
N ASP A 43 16.14 -39.94 -17.56
CA ASP A 43 15.49 -38.65 -17.24
C ASP A 43 15.48 -38.27 -15.74
N PHE A 44 16.14 -39.03 -14.86
CA PHE A 44 16.03 -38.81 -13.40
C PHE A 44 16.48 -37.40 -12.97
N GLU A 45 17.70 -36.97 -13.34
CA GLU A 45 18.18 -35.63 -12.96
C GLU A 45 17.40 -34.52 -13.68
N PHE A 46 16.97 -34.76 -14.93
CA PHE A 46 16.13 -33.80 -15.66
C PHE A 46 14.79 -33.54 -14.96
N VAL A 47 14.08 -34.59 -14.56
CA VAL A 47 12.82 -34.49 -13.81
C VAL A 47 13.02 -33.76 -12.49
N LYS A 48 14.10 -34.09 -11.79
CA LYS A 48 14.44 -33.50 -10.49
C LYS A 48 14.75 -32.01 -10.61
N ASP A 49 15.53 -31.61 -11.61
CA ASP A 49 15.87 -30.20 -11.86
C ASP A 49 14.62 -29.38 -12.20
N ILE A 50 13.71 -29.92 -13.01
CA ILE A 50 12.43 -29.25 -13.32
C ILE A 50 11.58 -29.09 -12.06
N ILE A 51 11.48 -30.12 -11.21
CA ILE A 51 10.71 -30.03 -9.95
C ILE A 51 11.29 -28.93 -9.06
N ILE A 52 12.61 -28.88 -8.90
CA ILE A 52 13.29 -27.87 -8.07
C ILE A 52 13.01 -26.49 -8.63
N SER A 53 13.32 -26.26 -9.92
CA SER A 53 13.14 -24.97 -10.56
C SER A 53 11.68 -24.49 -10.52
N THR A 54 10.72 -25.38 -10.77
CA THR A 54 9.28 -25.03 -10.75
C THR A 54 8.82 -24.63 -9.34
N VAL A 55 9.29 -25.35 -8.32
CA VAL A 55 8.94 -25.05 -6.92
C VAL A 55 9.58 -23.74 -6.47
N GLU A 56 10.86 -23.54 -6.77
CA GLU A 56 11.60 -22.31 -6.45
C GLU A 56 10.97 -21.08 -7.12
N GLU A 57 10.62 -21.17 -8.41
CA GLU A 57 9.97 -20.09 -9.14
C GLU A 57 8.63 -19.70 -8.50
N ARG A 58 7.80 -20.69 -8.15
CA ARG A 58 6.55 -20.44 -7.43
C ARG A 58 6.80 -19.72 -6.11
N GLU A 59 7.79 -20.13 -5.34
CA GLU A 59 8.11 -19.53 -4.04
C GLU A 59 8.66 -18.12 -4.16
N ASN A 60 9.46 -17.84 -5.19
CA ASN A 60 9.92 -16.50 -5.52
C ASN A 60 8.74 -15.59 -5.85
N ILE A 61 7.84 -16.01 -6.74
CA ILE A 61 6.64 -15.23 -7.09
C ILE A 61 5.75 -14.97 -5.85
N GLU A 62 5.56 -15.97 -4.99
CA GLU A 62 4.79 -15.81 -3.75
C GLU A 62 5.47 -14.81 -2.79
N THR A 63 6.80 -14.84 -2.69
CA THR A 63 7.60 -13.93 -1.88
C THR A 63 7.57 -12.50 -2.41
N GLU A 64 7.72 -12.30 -3.72
CA GLU A 64 7.62 -10.98 -4.36
C GLU A 64 6.24 -10.36 -4.16
N ARG A 65 5.17 -11.13 -4.36
CA ARG A 65 3.81 -10.66 -4.08
C ARG A 65 3.59 -10.28 -2.63
N ALA A 66 4.17 -11.03 -1.69
CA ALA A 66 4.09 -10.70 -0.27
C ALA A 66 4.83 -9.39 0.03
N HIS A 67 6.02 -9.22 -0.53
CA HIS A 67 6.81 -7.99 -0.40
C HIS A 67 6.09 -6.78 -1.00
N GLU A 68 5.56 -6.90 -2.22
CA GLU A 68 4.79 -5.84 -2.88
C GLU A 68 3.57 -5.45 -2.04
N LYS A 69 2.83 -6.43 -1.53
CA LYS A 69 1.65 -6.16 -0.68
C LYS A 69 2.02 -5.46 0.63
N ALA A 70 3.15 -5.85 1.24
CA ALA A 70 3.66 -5.21 2.44
C ALA A 70 4.07 -3.75 2.17
N GLU A 71 4.75 -3.48 1.06
CA GLU A 71 5.15 -2.12 0.70
C GLU A 71 3.94 -1.25 0.37
N GLN A 72 2.94 -1.78 -0.36
CA GLN A 72 1.68 -1.09 -0.61
C GLN A 72 0.95 -0.74 0.71
N ALA A 73 0.93 -1.65 1.68
CA ALA A 73 0.35 -1.38 3.00
C ALA A 73 1.09 -0.25 3.72
N ARG A 74 2.43 -0.28 3.69
CA ARG A 74 3.29 0.75 4.29
C ARG A 74 3.09 2.12 3.66
N VAL A 75 2.97 2.19 2.33
CA VAL A 75 2.68 3.44 1.61
C VAL A 75 1.30 3.97 2.00
N LYS A 76 0.28 3.10 2.06
CA LYS A 76 -1.07 3.48 2.44
C LYS A 76 -1.14 4.00 3.88
N GLU A 77 -0.41 3.38 4.81
CA GLU A 77 -0.32 3.83 6.20
C GLU A 77 0.31 5.22 6.29
N LYS A 78 1.45 5.46 5.63
CA LYS A 78 2.09 6.79 5.57
C LYS A 78 1.17 7.85 4.95
N GLN A 79 0.40 7.49 3.92
CA GLN A 79 -0.56 8.38 3.30
C GLN A 79 -1.64 8.81 4.30
N PHE A 80 -2.17 7.85 5.06
CA PHE A 80 -3.19 8.08 6.08
C PHE A 80 -2.65 8.95 7.23
N GLU A 81 -1.43 8.69 7.71
CA GLU A 81 -0.79 9.51 8.73
C GLU A 81 -0.57 10.95 8.28
N LEU A 82 -0.12 11.14 7.02
CA LEU A 82 0.08 12.47 6.44
C LEU A 82 -1.23 13.24 6.32
N GLU A 83 -2.31 12.58 5.90
CA GLU A 83 -3.64 13.20 5.82
C GLU A 83 -4.15 13.61 7.20
N LYS A 84 -3.98 12.74 8.21
CA LYS A 84 -4.32 13.05 9.59
C LYS A 84 -3.55 14.28 10.10
N LEU A 85 -2.24 14.35 9.85
CA LEU A 85 -1.41 15.49 10.27
C LEU A 85 -1.84 16.79 9.58
N LYS A 86 -2.13 16.75 8.27
CA LYS A 86 -2.65 17.91 7.54
C LYS A 86 -3.98 18.41 8.12
N LEU A 87 -4.88 17.49 8.48
CA LEU A 87 -6.15 17.84 9.09
C LEU A 87 -5.97 18.47 10.47
N THR A 88 -5.06 17.92 11.29
CA THR A 88 -4.71 18.50 12.60
C THR A 88 -4.13 19.90 12.46
N LEU A 89 -3.18 20.10 11.53
CA LEU A 89 -2.57 21.41 11.29
C LEU A 89 -3.61 22.43 10.82
N ALA A 90 -4.45 22.07 9.86
CA ALA A 90 -5.51 22.95 9.36
C ALA A 90 -6.52 23.33 10.46
N HIS A 91 -6.85 22.39 11.35
CA HIS A 91 -7.69 22.66 12.51
C HIS A 91 -7.02 23.65 13.48
N GLU A 92 -5.73 23.44 13.80
CA GLU A 92 -4.97 24.36 14.66
C GLU A 92 -4.84 25.78 14.07
N GLU A 93 -4.59 25.89 12.76
CA GLU A 93 -4.54 27.17 12.06
C GLU A 93 -5.88 27.90 12.13
N SER A 94 -6.99 27.19 11.91
CA SER A 94 -8.34 27.75 12.06
C SER A 94 -8.58 28.28 13.48
N MET A 95 -8.19 27.51 14.50
CA MET A 95 -8.33 27.93 15.91
C MET A 95 -7.47 29.15 16.26
N ARG A 96 -6.23 29.24 15.73
CA ARG A 96 -5.38 30.44 15.91
C ARG A 96 -5.99 31.68 15.25
N ASN A 97 -6.50 31.54 14.03
CA ASN A 97 -7.08 32.65 13.29
C ASN A 97 -8.29 33.24 14.03
N VAL A 98 -9.17 32.40 14.60
CA VAL A 98 -10.32 32.84 15.40
C VAL A 98 -9.91 33.62 16.66
N GLN A 99 -8.82 33.22 17.33
CA GLN A 99 -8.29 33.94 18.50
C GLN A 99 -7.75 35.33 18.12
N THR A 100 -7.15 35.49 16.94
CA THR A 100 -6.60 36.79 16.50
C THR A 100 -7.67 37.79 16.06
N THR A 101 -8.82 37.32 15.57
CA THR A 101 -9.95 38.19 15.18
C THR A 101 -10.85 38.62 16.34
N GLY A 102 -10.63 38.10 17.56
CA GLY A 102 -11.40 38.44 18.75
C GLY A 102 -10.94 39.68 19.53
N ILE A 103 -9.85 40.34 19.11
CA ILE A 103 -9.31 41.53 19.79
C ILE A 103 -9.16 42.69 18.78
N SER A 104 -10.26 43.10 18.15
CA SER A 104 -10.38 44.48 17.72
C SER A 104 -11.64 45.06 18.35
N SER A 105 -11.45 45.67 19.52
CA SER A 105 -12.45 46.54 20.13
C SER A 105 -12.88 47.59 19.09
N PRO A 106 -14.19 47.85 18.89
CA PRO A 106 -14.59 49.04 18.17
C PRO A 106 -14.12 50.25 19.00
N LYS A 107 -13.17 50.99 18.45
CA LYS A 107 -12.72 52.27 18.98
C LYS A 107 -13.93 53.20 18.95
N GLY A 108 -14.62 53.34 20.08
CA GLY A 108 -15.70 54.31 20.25
C GLY A 108 -15.22 55.71 19.86
N PRO A 109 -16.11 56.59 19.36
CA PRO A 109 -15.71 57.92 18.96
C PRO A 109 -15.07 58.67 20.15
N PRO A 110 -14.06 59.52 19.90
CA PRO A 110 -13.37 60.22 20.97
C PRO A 110 -14.35 61.14 21.72
N PRO A 111 -14.21 61.31 23.05
CA PRO A 111 -15.07 62.21 23.81
C PRO A 111 -14.89 63.64 23.33
N GLU A 112 -16.00 64.28 22.94
CA GLU A 112 -16.03 65.71 22.62
C GLU A 112 -15.52 66.52 23.81
N SER A 113 -14.46 67.30 23.58
CA SER A 113 -13.99 68.28 24.55
C SER A 113 -14.91 69.52 24.50
N PRO A 114 -15.30 70.12 25.64
CA PRO A 114 -16.21 71.25 25.65
C PRO A 114 -15.56 72.48 25.01
N SER A 115 -16.20 72.99 23.96
CA SER A 115 -15.83 74.23 23.27
C SER A 115 -16.08 75.43 24.19
N SER A 116 -15.02 75.93 24.83
CA SER A 116 -15.00 77.28 25.40
C SER A 116 -15.03 78.29 24.26
N LYS A 117 -16.21 78.85 23.97
CA LYS A 117 -16.32 80.06 23.14
C LYS A 117 -15.87 81.26 23.96
N GLU A 118 -14.62 81.66 23.76
CA GLU A 118 -14.14 82.98 24.16
C GLU A 118 -14.85 84.08 23.35
N LEU A 119 -15.24 85.13 24.08
CA LEU A 119 -15.68 86.41 23.55
C LEU A 119 -14.55 87.11 22.78
N LYS A 120 -14.89 87.76 21.66
CA LYS A 120 -14.65 89.19 21.35
C LYS A 120 -15.11 89.46 19.90
N ALA A 121 -16.15 90.27 19.73
CA ALA A 121 -16.08 91.71 19.44
C ALA A 121 -15.68 92.01 17.99
N SER A 122 -16.61 92.58 17.22
CA SER A 122 -16.27 93.46 16.10
C SER A 122 -17.34 94.51 15.90
N ALA A 123 -16.87 95.74 15.82
CA ALA A 123 -17.62 96.97 15.65
C ALA A 123 -17.53 97.43 14.19
N HIS A 124 -18.66 97.74 13.57
CA HIS A 124 -18.89 98.98 12.81
C HIS A 124 -20.36 99.07 12.40
#